data_AF-A0A368F2C4-F1
#
_entry.id   AF-A0A368F2C4-F1
#
_cell.length_a   1.000
_cell.length_b   1.000
_cell.length_c   1.000
_cell.angle_alpha   90.00
_cell.angle_beta   90.00
_cell.angle_gamma   90.00
#
_symmetry.space_group_name_H-M   'P 1'
#
loop_
_entity.id
_entity.type
_entity.pdbx_description
1 polymer ?
#
loop_
_entity_poly.entity_id
_entity_poly.type
_entity_poly.pdbx_seq_one_letter_code
_entity_poly.pdbx_strand_id
1 'polypeptide(L)'
;MWISLSAFIVRLWEYEWSYFSAFYFFFTSLTTIGLGDVVTRTPNFIIFNLAMTLIGLSVVGLCLAIVQAKVRLVFDRLIRSIDSQYRIRQIDPDVATMTLIPDEKEGIKR
;
A
#
# COMPACT_ATOMS: atom_id res chain seq x y z
N MET A 1 6.52 0.96 -13.83
CA MET A 1 7.25 1.94 -14.66
C MET A 1 8.76 1.86 -14.49
N TRP A 2 9.31 1.95 -13.27
CA TRP A 2 10.76 1.81 -13.07
C TRP A 2 11.30 0.46 -13.58
N ILE A 3 10.69 -0.66 -13.16
CA ILE A 3 11.12 -2.01 -13.55
C ILE A 3 11.12 -2.23 -15.07
N SER A 4 10.08 -1.75 -15.77
CA SER A 4 9.99 -1.86 -17.23
C SER A 4 11.05 -1.01 -17.94
N LEU A 5 11.37 0.17 -17.40
CA LEU A 5 12.41 1.05 -17.94
C LEU A 5 13.80 0.43 -17.74
N SER A 6 14.10 -0.05 -16.53
CA SER A 6 15.37 -0.72 -16.21
C SER A 6 15.54 -2.01 -17.00
N ALA A 7 14.48 -2.80 -17.19
CA ALA A 7 14.51 -4.01 -18.01
C ALA A 7 14.81 -3.70 -19.49
N PHE A 8 14.27 -2.61 -20.03
CA PHE A 8 14.59 -2.16 -21.39
C PHE A 8 16.05 -1.69 -21.52
N ILE A 9 16.57 -0.96 -20.53
CA ILE A 9 17.97 -0.49 -20.57
C ILE A 9 18.95 -1.67 -20.45
N VAL A 10 18.74 -2.61 -19.52
CA VAL A 10 19.60 -3.79 -19.39
C VAL A 10 19.52 -4.66 -20.63
N ARG A 11 18.34 -4.78 -21.25
CA ARG A 11 18.19 -5.49 -22.54
C ARG A 11 19.03 -4.88 -23.67
N LEU A 12 19.26 -3.57 -23.65
CA LEU A 12 20.12 -2.91 -24.65
C LEU A 12 21.61 -3.19 -24.44
N TRP A 13 22.03 -3.51 -23.21
CA TRP A 13 23.44 -3.77 -22.89
C TRP A 13 23.80 -5.25 -22.86
N GLU A 14 22.91 -6.08 -22.31
CA GLU A 14 23.10 -7.52 -22.22
C GLU A 14 22.20 -8.21 -23.25
N TYR A 15 22.77 -8.53 -24.43
CA TYR A 15 22.01 -9.16 -25.51
C TYR A 15 21.56 -10.60 -25.16
N GLU A 16 22.26 -11.25 -24.23
CA GLU A 16 21.93 -12.59 -23.72
C GLU A 16 20.66 -12.60 -22.85
N TRP A 17 20.25 -11.46 -22.29
CA TRP A 17 19.10 -11.40 -21.39
C TRP A 17 17.80 -11.21 -22.16
N SER A 18 16.82 -12.05 -21.85
CA SER A 18 15.43 -11.82 -22.26
C SER A 18 14.81 -10.69 -21.43
N TYR A 19 13.82 -9.99 -21.99
CA TYR A 19 13.09 -8.96 -21.26
C TYR A 19 12.44 -9.50 -19.98
N PHE A 20 11.95 -10.74 -20.01
CA PHE A 20 11.36 -11.40 -18.84
C PHE A 20 12.39 -11.70 -17.75
N SER A 21 13.58 -12.16 -18.12
CA SER A 21 14.67 -12.41 -17.18
C SER A 21 15.13 -11.12 -16.50
N ALA A 22 15.25 -10.03 -17.25
CA ALA A 22 15.61 -8.71 -16.72
C ALA A 22 14.52 -8.18 -15.77
N PHE A 23 13.24 -8.30 -16.14
CA PHE A 23 12.12 -7.93 -15.27
C PHE A 23 12.13 -8.72 -13.97
N TYR A 24 12.33 -10.04 -14.05
CA TYR A 24 12.39 -10.93 -12.90
C TYR A 24 13.55 -10.59 -11.96
N PHE A 25 14.74 -10.28 -12.51
CA PHE A 25 15.89 -9.84 -11.73
C PHE A 25 15.57 -8.57 -10.92
N PHE A 26 15.05 -7.52 -11.57
CA PHE A 26 14.71 -6.28 -10.89
C PHE A 26 13.57 -6.46 -9.89
N PHE A 27 12.56 -7.27 -10.22
CA PHE A 27 11.46 -7.58 -9.30
C PHE A 27 11.96 -8.26 -8.03
N THR A 28 12.69 -9.38 -8.15
CA THR A 28 13.20 -10.14 -7.00
C THR A 28 14.19 -9.35 -6.16
N SER A 29 14.97 -8.46 -6.78
CA SER A 29 15.90 -7.56 -6.09
C SER A 29 15.17 -6.48 -5.29
N LEU A 30 14.13 -5.85 -5.88
CA LEU A 30 13.35 -4.81 -5.22
C LEU A 30 12.45 -5.34 -4.11
N THR A 31 11.93 -6.56 -4.27
CA THR A 31 11.19 -7.26 -3.21
C THR A 31 12.12 -7.85 -2.17
N THR A 32 13.44 -7.65 -2.27
CA THR A 32 14.47 -8.18 -1.36
C THR A 32 14.46 -9.72 -1.24
N ILE A 33 13.87 -10.42 -2.21
CA ILE A 33 13.91 -11.90 -2.26
C ILE A 33 15.33 -12.32 -2.66
N GLY A 34 15.92 -11.65 -3.65
CA GLY A 34 17.36 -11.73 -3.96
C GLY A 34 17.87 -13.14 -4.28
N LEU A 35 17.14 -13.92 -5.09
CA LEU A 35 17.48 -15.32 -5.40
C LEU A 35 18.87 -15.50 -6.03
N GLY A 36 19.34 -14.52 -6.81
CA GLY A 36 20.69 -14.53 -7.40
C GLY A 36 20.91 -15.60 -8.48
N ASP A 37 19.85 -16.17 -9.03
CA ASP A 37 19.85 -17.13 -10.14
C ASP A 37 20.14 -16.46 -11.50
N VAL A 38 19.66 -15.23 -11.66
CA VAL A 38 19.89 -14.40 -12.85
C VAL A 38 20.86 -13.28 -12.47
N VAL A 39 22.12 -13.35 -12.90
CA VAL A 39 23.13 -12.31 -12.61
C VAL A 39 23.94 -11.95 -13.84
N THR A 40 24.27 -10.68 -13.99
CA THR A 40 25.13 -10.20 -15.09
C THR A 40 26.53 -10.73 -14.84
N ARG A 41 27.06 -11.56 -15.76
CA ARG A 41 28.40 -12.15 -15.62
C ARG A 41 29.51 -11.16 -15.95
N THR A 42 29.17 -10.09 -16.65
CA THR A 42 30.10 -9.08 -17.14
C THR A 42 30.40 -8.07 -16.02
N PRO A 43 31.65 -7.99 -15.51
CA PRO A 43 31.97 -7.21 -14.31
C PRO A 43 31.69 -5.71 -14.46
N ASN A 44 31.80 -5.17 -15.68
CA ASN A 44 31.51 -3.76 -15.96
C ASN A 44 30.03 -3.39 -15.77
N PHE A 45 29.11 -4.33 -16.03
CA PHE A 45 27.67 -4.08 -15.95
C PHE A 45 27.08 -4.37 -14.56
N ILE A 46 27.79 -5.14 -13.71
CA ILE A 46 27.36 -5.42 -12.33
C ILE A 46 27.14 -4.13 -11.53
N ILE A 47 28.11 -3.20 -11.59
CA ILE A 47 28.05 -1.93 -10.84
C ILE A 47 26.86 -1.08 -11.30
N PHE A 48 26.59 -1.07 -12.61
CA PHE A 48 25.44 -0.34 -13.15
C PHE A 48 24.11 -0.99 -12.74
N ASN A 49 24.03 -2.31 -12.78
CA ASN A 49 22.84 -3.04 -12.38
C ASN A 49 22.52 -2.83 -10.88
N LEU A 50 23.56 -2.79 -10.05
CA LEU A 50 23.46 -2.40 -8.65
C LEU A 50 22.94 -0.95 -8.50
N ALA A 51 23.50 0.00 -9.24
CA ALA A 51 23.05 1.40 -9.20
C ALA A 51 21.57 1.56 -9.59
N MET A 52 21.11 0.86 -10.63
CA MET A 52 19.70 0.83 -11.02
C MET A 52 18.79 0.23 -9.94
N THR A 53 19.26 -0.82 -9.28
CA THR A 53 18.53 -1.46 -8.18
C THR A 53 18.37 -0.51 -6.99
N LEU A 54 19.41 0.26 -6.65
CA LEU A 54 19.36 1.26 -5.58
C LEU A 54 18.35 2.38 -5.89
N ILE A 55 18.36 2.90 -7.11
CA ILE A 55 17.38 3.91 -7.53
C ILE A 55 15.96 3.33 -7.45
N GLY A 56 15.78 2.08 -7.89
CA GLY A 56 14.50 1.40 -7.78
C GLY A 56 14.02 1.25 -6.35
N LEU A 57 14.93 0.99 -5.41
CA LEU A 57 14.61 0.90 -3.98
C LEU A 57 14.13 2.26 -3.44
N SER A 58 14.74 3.36 -3.88
CA SER A 58 14.25 4.71 -3.54
C SER A 58 12.85 4.98 -4.07
N VAL A 59 12.55 4.58 -5.31
CA VAL A 59 11.21 4.73 -5.91
C VAL A 59 10.18 3.90 -5.13
N VAL A 60 10.50 2.65 -4.81
CA VAL A 60 9.62 1.78 -4.00
C VAL A 60 9.43 2.40 -2.61
N GLY A 61 10.50 2.89 -1.98
CA GLY A 61 10.43 3.58 -0.69
C GLY A 61 9.52 4.81 -0.71
N LEU A 62 9.60 5.63 -1.76
CA LEU A 62 8.71 6.78 -1.95
C LEU A 62 7.25 6.34 -2.13
N CYS A 63 7.00 5.30 -2.94
CA CYS A 63 5.66 4.74 -3.09
C CYS A 63 5.11 4.26 -1.75
N LEU A 64 5.91 3.54 -0.95
CA LEU A 64 5.53 3.09 0.38
C LEU A 64 5.23 4.26 1.32
N ALA A 65 6.04 5.33 1.29
CA ALA A 65 5.82 6.52 2.10
C ALA A 65 4.48 7.20 1.76
N ILE A 66 4.14 7.31 0.47
CA ILE A 66 2.85 7.87 0.02
C ILE A 66 1.68 6.99 0.48
N VAL A 67 1.79 5.67 0.32
CA VAL A 67 0.76 4.72 0.77
C VAL A 67 0.57 4.83 2.28
N GLN A 68 1.65 4.85 3.06
CA GLN A 68 1.61 5.04 4.50
C GLN A 68 0.91 6.34 4.90
N ALA A 69 1.22 7.45 4.22
CA ALA A 69 0.55 8.74 4.47
C ALA A 69 -0.96 8.65 4.20
N LYS A 70 -1.37 8.02 3.09
CA LYS A 70 -2.80 7.82 2.77
C LYS A 70 -3.50 6.92 3.78
N VAL A 71 -2.87 5.83 4.19
CA VAL A 71 -3.41 4.90 5.19
C VAL A 71 -3.63 5.61 6.52
N ARG A 72 -2.67 6.40 6.99
CA ARG A 72 -2.81 7.22 8.20
C ARG A 72 -3.99 8.18 8.11
N LEU A 73 -4.14 8.89 6.98
CA LEU A 73 -5.25 9.82 6.76
C LEU A 73 -6.63 9.12 6.73
N VAL A 74 -6.70 7.90 6.21
CA VAL A 74 -7.95 7.10 6.22
C VAL A 74 -8.26 6.62 7.63
N PHE A 75 -7.26 6.13 8.36
CA PHE A 75 -7.40 5.75 9.77
C PHE A 75 -7.87 6.92 10.64
N ASP A 76 -7.26 8.10 10.50
CA ASP A 76 -7.66 9.29 11.24
C ASP A 76 -9.11 9.70 10.94
N ARG A 77 -9.53 9.57 9.67
CA ARG A 77 -10.93 9.84 9.28
C ARG A 77 -11.90 8.83 9.88
N LEU A 78 -11.53 7.55 9.94
CA LEU A 78 -12.33 6.50 10.58
C LEU A 78 -12.50 6.77 12.08
N ILE A 79 -11.40 7.10 12.78
CA ILE A 79 -11.44 7.42 14.22
C ILE A 79 -12.30 8.66 14.49
N ARG A 80 -12.17 9.72 13.66
CA ARG A 80 -13.00 10.92 13.81
C ARG A 80 -14.49 10.67 13.57
N SER A 81 -14.84 9.78 12.64
CA SER A 81 -16.23 9.39 12.40
C SER A 81 -16.83 8.73 13.65
N ILE A 82 -16.06 7.84 14.29
CA ILE A 82 -16.44 7.17 15.53
C ILE A 82 -16.58 8.18 16.68
N ASP A 83 -15.61 9.07 16.87
CA ASP A 83 -15.63 10.09 17.93
C ASP A 83 -16.81 11.08 17.77
N SER A 84 -17.14 11.46 16.54
CA SER A 84 -18.31 12.30 16.27
C SER A 84 -19.63 11.62 16.66
N GLN A 85 -19.75 10.31 16.47
CA GLN A 85 -20.92 9.55 16.89
C GLN A 85 -21.03 9.49 18.42
N TYR A 86 -19.91 9.32 19.13
CA TYR A 86 -19.91 9.36 20.59
C TYR A 86 -20.28 10.76 21.13
N ARG A 87 -19.77 11.83 20.52
CA ARG A 87 -20.08 13.21 20.95
C ARG A 87 -21.56 13.57 20.79
N ILE A 88 -22.19 13.20 19.68
CA ILE A 88 -23.63 13.45 19.46
C ILE A 88 -24.47 12.68 20.49
N ARG A 89 -24.05 11.47 20.86
CA ARG A 89 -24.75 10.64 21.85
C ARG A 89 -24.63 11.15 23.30
N GLN A 90 -23.70 12.06 23.59
CA GLN A 90 -23.58 12.70 24.91
C GLN A 90 -24.33 14.04 25.03
N ILE A 91 -24.65 14.70 23.91
CA ILE A 91 -25.30 16.02 23.90
C ILE A 91 -26.83 15.92 23.92
N ASP A 92 -27.39 14.78 23.49
CA ASP A 92 -28.84 14.60 23.38
C ASP A 92 -29.37 13.48 24.31
N PRO A 93 -29.80 13.82 25.55
CA PRO A 93 -30.42 12.86 26.47
C PRO A 93 -31.83 12.40 26.04
N ASP A 94 -32.48 13.04 25.05
CA ASP A 94 -33.84 12.68 24.60
C ASP A 94 -33.85 11.48 23.63
N VAL A 95 -32.79 11.29 22.82
CA VAL A 95 -32.69 10.18 21.86
C VAL A 95 -32.53 8.81 22.53
N ALA A 96 -31.89 8.75 23.71
CA ALA A 96 -31.81 7.52 24.51
C ALA A 96 -33.17 7.12 25.09
N THR A 97 -34.02 8.10 25.40
CA THR A 97 -35.36 7.88 25.98
C THR A 97 -36.34 7.35 24.93
N MET A 98 -36.23 7.80 23.66
CA MET A 98 -37.13 7.38 22.58
C MET A 98 -36.97 5.90 22.14
N THR A 99 -35.87 5.23 22.51
CA THR A 99 -35.69 3.78 22.26
C THR A 99 -36.03 2.89 23.45
N LEU A 100 -36.20 3.47 24.66
CA LEU A 100 -36.44 2.73 25.91
C LEU A 100 -37.92 2.61 26.30
N ILE A 101 -38.84 3.17 25.51
CA ILE A 101 -40.26 2.88 25.65
C ILE A 101 -40.65 1.97 24.49
N PRO A 102 -40.55 0.63 24.66
CA PRO A 102 -41.33 -0.25 23.81
C PRO A 102 -42.80 0.14 24.00
N ASP A 103 -43.54 0.07 22.92
CA ASP A 103 -45.00 0.14 22.81
C ASP A 103 -45.66 -0.77 23.88
N GLU A 104 -45.75 -0.29 25.13
CA GLU A 104 -46.43 -0.95 26.22
C GLU A 104 -47.90 -0.53 26.12
N LYS A 105 -48.58 -1.29 25.26
CA LYS A 105 -50.01 -1.63 25.35
C LYS A 105 -50.97 -0.57 24.79
N GLU A 106 -51.13 -0.60 23.48
CA GLU A 106 -52.47 -0.85 22.93
C GLU A 106 -53.16 -1.94 23.78
N GLY A 107 -54.24 -1.58 24.48
CA GLY A 107 -55.15 -2.58 25.02
C GLY A 107 -55.58 -2.39 26.47
N ILE A 108 -56.34 -1.34 26.77
CA ILE A 108 -57.45 -1.46 27.73
C ILE A 108 -58.70 -0.85 27.08
N LYS A 109 -59.45 -1.73 26.42
CA LYS A 109 -60.90 -1.58 26.23
C LYS A 109 -61.55 -1.48 27.61
N ARG A 110 -62.36 -0.44 27.83
CA ARG A 110 -63.70 -0.52 28.43
C ARG A 110 -64.42 0.80 28.24
#